data_AF-A0A9D2S3K3-F1
#
_entry.id   AF-A0A9D2S3K3-F1
#
_cell.length_a   1.000
_cell.length_b   1.000
_cell.length_c   1.000
_cell.angle_alpha   90.00
_cell.angle_beta   90.00
_cell.angle_gamma   90.00
#
_symmetry.space_group_name_H-M   'P 1'
#
loop_
_entity.id
_entity.type
_entity.pdbx_description
1 polymer ?
#
loop_
_entity_poly.entity_id
_entity_poly.type
_entity_poly.pdbx_seq_one_letter_code
_entity_poly.pdbx_strand_id
1 'polypeptide(L)'
;FLLNCGNALRLPGASVSTLLLSDRSLDLTRRTDLDAMAAVTDFVLANCGTDETVYINIDSDGYSGTTFAFSDPAHPELQTMILWESSVPSTHGFPTGIWSSKYVMVTDKTEESGLVGGVNTALRTDTPAAAHYAYVTEFPLANGVTLYCYERISPPDAAEADYFKTLFAEYDAQWPEIYSGRIDAYLSGAGAE
;
A
#
# COMPACT_ATOMS: atom_id res chain seq x y z
N PHE A 1 18.05 10.50 24.92
CA PHE A 1 16.59 10.50 24.74
C PHE A 1 16.30 9.69 23.49
N LEU A 2 16.02 8.40 23.66
CA LEU A 2 15.45 7.53 22.64
C LEU A 2 14.43 6.70 23.40
N LEU A 3 13.17 7.10 23.29
CA LEU A 3 12.06 6.46 23.98
C LEU A 3 11.46 5.44 23.00
N ASN A 4 12.02 4.22 23.01
CA ASN A 4 11.35 3.06 22.43
C ASN A 4 10.38 2.54 23.50
N CYS A 5 9.11 2.92 23.43
CA CYS A 5 8.07 2.44 24.34
C CYS A 5 7.59 1.06 23.88
N GLY A 6 8.46 0.06 23.99
CA GLY A 6 8.15 -1.35 23.77
C GLY A 6 8.48 -2.18 25.01
N ASN A 7 7.45 -2.41 25.83
CA ASN A 7 7.35 -3.38 26.94
C ASN A 7 7.91 -2.98 28.33
N ALA A 8 7.00 -2.57 29.22
CA ALA A 8 6.39 -3.49 30.20
C ALA A 8 5.61 -2.69 31.25
N LEU A 9 4.28 -2.81 31.27
CA LEU A 9 3.55 -2.55 32.51
C LEU A 9 3.85 -3.72 33.45
N ARG A 10 4.90 -3.59 34.29
CA ARG A 10 5.21 -4.58 35.32
C ARG A 10 4.17 -4.47 36.44
N LEU A 11 3.08 -5.22 36.31
CA LEU A 11 2.27 -5.57 37.47
C LEU A 11 2.98 -6.72 38.21
N PRO A 12 3.25 -6.61 39.52
CA PRO A 12 3.86 -7.70 40.28
C PRO A 12 2.95 -8.93 40.27
N GLY A 13 3.46 -10.07 39.79
CA GLY A 13 2.84 -11.38 40.02
C GLY A 13 2.16 -12.06 38.83
N ALA A 14 2.16 -11.48 37.62
CA ALA A 14 1.66 -12.19 36.43
C ALA A 14 2.45 -11.82 35.18
N SER A 15 3.26 -12.75 34.67
CA SER A 15 3.74 -12.66 33.28
C SER A 15 2.62 -13.16 32.38
N VAL A 16 1.90 -12.25 31.72
CA VAL A 16 1.11 -12.63 30.55
C VAL A 16 2.11 -12.76 29.40
N SER A 17 2.44 -13.99 29.04
CA SER A 17 3.17 -14.25 27.80
C SER A 17 2.21 -13.95 26.65
N THR A 18 2.36 -12.81 25.99
CA THR A 18 1.57 -12.45 24.80
C THR A 18 2.01 -13.34 23.64
N LEU A 19 1.53 -14.57 23.63
CA LEU A 19 1.80 -15.62 22.63
C LEU A 19 0.85 -15.50 21.41
N LEU A 20 0.35 -14.29 21.12
CA LEU A 20 -0.81 -14.06 20.26
C LEU A 20 -0.56 -13.11 19.08
N LEU A 21 0.66 -12.60 18.92
CA LEU A 21 1.09 -11.87 17.74
C LEU A 21 2.34 -12.59 17.21
N SER A 22 2.32 -13.08 15.98
CA SER A 22 3.50 -13.72 15.40
C SER A 22 4.63 -12.71 15.31
N ASP A 23 5.71 -12.94 16.05
CA ASP A 23 6.96 -12.18 16.06
C ASP A 23 7.88 -12.54 14.88
N ARG A 24 7.34 -13.27 13.89
CA ARG A 24 8.12 -13.77 12.77
C ARG A 24 8.38 -12.64 11.79
N SER A 25 9.56 -12.02 11.90
CA SER A 25 10.14 -11.19 10.85
C SER A 25 10.12 -11.92 9.51
N LEU A 26 10.03 -11.17 8.41
CA LEU A 26 10.21 -11.71 7.06
C LEU A 26 11.50 -12.53 6.99
N ASP A 27 11.38 -13.84 6.78
CA ASP A 27 12.53 -14.76 6.72
C ASP A 27 13.05 -14.85 5.29
N LEU A 28 13.99 -13.96 4.98
CA LEU A 28 14.61 -13.87 3.64
C LEU A 28 15.37 -15.14 3.25
N THR A 29 15.85 -15.92 4.22
CA THR A 29 16.63 -17.14 3.93
C THR A 29 15.80 -18.24 3.28
N ARG A 30 14.47 -18.14 3.36
CA ARG A 30 13.52 -19.09 2.80
C ARG A 30 12.90 -18.63 1.49
N ARG A 31 13.15 -17.39 1.08
CA ARG A 31 12.64 -16.81 -0.18
C ARG A 31 13.53 -17.27 -1.33
N THR A 32 12.92 -17.68 -2.43
CA THR A 32 13.61 -18.11 -3.67
C THR A 32 13.51 -17.07 -4.77
N ASP A 33 12.92 -15.93 -4.47
CA ASP A 33 12.47 -14.91 -5.41
C ASP A 33 13.05 -13.52 -5.08
N LEU A 34 14.14 -13.50 -4.32
CA LEU A 34 14.80 -12.26 -3.87
C LEU A 34 15.23 -11.38 -5.04
N ASP A 35 15.66 -11.95 -6.17
CA ASP A 35 16.03 -11.18 -7.36
C ASP A 35 14.82 -10.43 -7.96
N ALA A 36 13.63 -11.05 -7.96
CA ALA A 36 12.40 -10.41 -8.44
C ALA A 36 11.95 -9.29 -7.47
N MET A 37 12.13 -9.50 -6.16
CA MET A 37 11.87 -8.45 -5.16
C MET A 37 12.85 -7.29 -5.29
N ALA A 38 14.14 -7.60 -5.49
CA ALA A 38 15.20 -6.62 -5.69
C ALA A 38 14.91 -5.73 -6.89
N ALA A 39 14.41 -6.29 -8.00
CA ALA A 39 14.03 -5.47 -9.17
C ALA A 39 12.99 -4.39 -8.85
N VAL A 40 12.03 -4.69 -7.95
CA VAL A 40 11.03 -3.71 -7.50
C VAL A 40 11.67 -2.67 -6.57
N THR A 41 12.43 -3.11 -5.56
CA THR A 41 13.04 -2.19 -4.59
C THR A 41 14.12 -1.31 -5.20
N ASP A 42 14.92 -1.84 -6.13
CA ASP A 42 15.93 -1.09 -6.87
C ASP A 42 15.27 0.01 -7.72
N PHE A 43 14.11 -0.28 -8.31
CA PHE A 43 13.33 0.75 -9.00
C PHE A 43 12.88 1.85 -8.04
N VAL A 44 12.36 1.50 -6.85
CA VAL A 44 11.94 2.48 -5.84
C VAL A 44 13.12 3.37 -5.45
N LEU A 45 14.26 2.78 -5.09
CA LEU A 45 15.47 3.49 -4.68
C LEU A 45 16.04 4.40 -5.79
N ALA A 46 15.94 3.97 -7.04
CA ALA A 46 16.45 4.74 -8.18
C ALA A 46 15.52 5.88 -8.63
N ASN A 47 14.21 5.79 -8.37
CA ASN A 47 13.22 6.70 -8.95
C ASN A 47 12.46 7.55 -7.91
N CYS A 48 12.58 7.25 -6.62
CA CYS A 48 11.99 8.04 -5.55
C CYS A 48 13.06 8.81 -4.74
N GLY A 49 12.83 10.10 -4.58
CA GLY A 49 13.50 10.90 -3.55
C GLY A 49 13.04 10.56 -2.14
N THR A 50 13.69 11.13 -1.13
CA THR A 50 13.39 10.85 0.29
C THR A 50 11.99 11.27 0.73
N ASP A 51 11.38 12.22 0.03
CA ASP A 51 10.03 12.73 0.31
C ASP A 51 8.98 12.18 -0.67
N GLU A 52 9.38 11.29 -1.58
CA GLU A 52 8.50 10.66 -2.56
C GLU A 52 8.19 9.22 -2.14
N THR A 53 6.95 8.80 -2.40
CA THR A 53 6.50 7.45 -2.05
C THR A 53 6.01 6.65 -3.25
N VAL A 54 5.98 5.34 -3.08
CA VAL A 54 5.36 4.37 -3.98
C VAL A 54 4.26 3.64 -3.23
N TYR A 55 3.04 3.65 -3.75
CA TYR A 55 1.94 2.85 -3.22
C TYR A 55 1.88 1.50 -3.93
N ILE A 56 2.08 0.38 -3.21
CA ILE A 56 2.07 -0.97 -3.80
C ILE A 56 0.81 -1.72 -3.36
N ASN A 57 -0.14 -1.91 -4.26
CA ASN A 57 -1.44 -2.54 -4.01
C ASN A 57 -1.42 -4.05 -4.32
N ILE A 58 -0.96 -4.85 -3.37
CA ILE A 58 -0.94 -6.32 -3.44
C ILE A 58 -1.05 -6.91 -2.03
N ASP A 59 -1.85 -7.96 -1.85
CA ASP A 59 -1.94 -8.70 -0.57
C ASP A 59 -2.13 -10.20 -0.80
N SER A 60 -1.37 -10.77 -1.73
CA SER A 60 -1.52 -12.17 -2.10
C SER A 60 -0.19 -12.87 -2.36
N ASP A 61 -0.22 -14.20 -2.20
CA ASP A 61 0.89 -15.11 -2.48
C ASP A 61 2.23 -14.76 -1.81
N GLY A 62 2.17 -14.16 -0.61
CA GLY A 62 3.36 -13.77 0.13
C GLY A 62 4.03 -12.50 -0.39
N TYR A 63 3.35 -11.71 -1.21
CA TYR A 63 3.74 -10.36 -1.54
C TYR A 63 2.78 -9.34 -0.94
N SER A 64 3.37 -8.24 -0.49
CA SER A 64 2.69 -7.04 -0.05
C SER A 64 3.67 -5.88 -0.07
N GLY A 65 3.21 -4.63 0.00
CA GLY A 65 4.15 -3.52 0.10
C GLY A 65 5.02 -3.60 1.36
N THR A 66 4.51 -4.12 2.48
CA THR A 66 5.35 -4.44 3.65
C THR A 66 6.41 -5.48 3.30
N THR A 67 6.05 -6.50 2.54
CA THR A 67 7.02 -7.54 2.14
C THR A 67 8.16 -6.94 1.30
N PHE A 68 7.88 -6.01 0.40
CA PHE A 68 8.91 -5.27 -0.36
C PHE A 68 9.68 -4.27 0.52
N ALA A 69 9.00 -3.53 1.39
CA ALA A 69 9.61 -2.56 2.30
C ALA A 69 10.65 -3.17 3.24
N PHE A 70 10.48 -4.45 3.60
CA PHE A 70 11.37 -5.19 4.49
C PHE A 70 12.24 -6.22 3.75
N SER A 71 12.21 -6.29 2.41
CA SER A 71 12.94 -7.31 1.67
C SER A 71 14.43 -7.06 1.56
N ASP A 72 14.86 -5.81 1.74
CA ASP A 72 16.27 -5.44 1.72
C ASP A 72 16.68 -4.73 3.02
N PRO A 73 17.27 -5.47 3.98
CA PRO A 73 17.74 -4.89 5.25
C PRO A 73 18.86 -3.87 5.10
N ALA A 74 19.53 -3.79 3.94
CA ALA A 74 20.57 -2.80 3.69
C ALA A 74 19.99 -1.40 3.36
N HIS A 75 18.71 -1.33 2.99
CA HIS A 75 18.03 -0.10 2.58
C HIS A 75 16.78 0.17 3.44
N PRO A 76 16.94 0.50 4.74
CA PRO A 76 15.83 0.75 5.65
C PRO A 76 14.91 1.91 5.22
N GLU A 77 15.37 2.82 4.37
CA GLU A 77 14.59 3.89 3.75
C GLU A 77 13.40 3.39 2.92
N LEU A 78 13.45 2.15 2.42
CA LEU A 78 12.32 1.51 1.74
C LEU A 78 11.06 1.45 2.61
N GLN A 79 11.23 1.38 3.94
CA GLN A 79 10.12 1.33 4.90
C GLN A 79 9.34 2.65 4.98
N THR A 80 9.94 3.76 4.55
CA THR A 80 9.26 5.06 4.44
C THR A 80 8.86 5.39 3.01
N MET A 81 9.55 4.84 2.01
CA MET A 81 9.24 5.06 0.60
C MET A 81 8.07 4.20 0.11
N ILE A 82 7.99 2.95 0.55
CA ILE A 82 6.95 2.01 0.11
C ILE A 82 5.76 2.12 1.04
N LEU A 83 4.72 2.80 0.56
CA LEU A 83 3.43 2.82 1.20
C LEU A 83 2.66 1.56 0.78
N TRP A 84 2.30 0.78 1.78
CA TRP A 84 1.19 -0.13 1.63
C TRP A 84 0.50 -0.23 2.96
N GLU A 85 -0.80 0.01 2.93
CA GLU A 85 -1.64 -0.30 4.06
C GLU A 85 -2.20 -1.69 3.78
N SER A 86 -1.82 -2.68 4.60
CA SER A 86 -2.64 -3.88 4.78
C SER A 86 -3.98 -3.39 5.32
N SER A 87 -4.85 -2.99 4.39
CA SER A 87 -5.96 -2.13 4.72
C SER A 87 -7.07 -2.99 5.29
N VAL A 88 -7.12 -3.04 6.62
CA VAL A 88 -8.34 -3.38 7.35
C VAL A 88 -9.41 -2.33 6.98
N PRO A 89 -10.43 -2.68 6.19
CA PRO A 89 -11.36 -1.69 5.62
C PRO A 89 -12.04 -0.83 6.69
N SER A 90 -12.37 -1.43 7.83
CA SER A 90 -13.07 -0.80 8.96
C SER A 90 -12.20 0.13 9.82
N THR A 91 -10.93 0.35 9.46
CA THR A 91 -10.00 1.15 10.29
C THR A 91 -9.15 2.08 9.45
N HIS A 92 -8.62 1.59 8.34
CA HIS A 92 -7.79 2.41 7.47
C HIS A 92 -8.64 3.20 6.47
N GLY A 93 -9.70 2.62 5.92
CA GLY A 93 -10.58 3.31 4.97
C GLY A 93 -9.97 3.47 3.58
N PHE A 94 -10.26 4.59 2.91
CA PHE A 94 -9.76 4.87 1.57
C PHE A 94 -8.23 5.05 1.58
N PRO A 95 -7.48 4.32 0.72
CA PRO A 95 -6.03 4.41 0.65
C PRO A 95 -5.58 5.65 -0.13
N THR A 96 -5.41 6.77 0.56
CA THR A 96 -4.94 8.04 -0.02
C THR A 96 -3.55 7.95 -0.66
N GLY A 97 -2.77 6.92 -0.31
CA GLY A 97 -1.51 6.58 -0.97
C GLY A 97 -1.60 6.49 -2.49
N ILE A 98 -2.77 6.12 -3.03
CA ILE A 98 -3.07 6.14 -4.47
C ILE A 98 -2.86 7.55 -5.05
N TRP A 99 -3.28 8.59 -4.33
CA TRP A 99 -3.19 9.98 -4.79
C TRP A 99 -1.92 10.70 -4.37
N SER A 100 -1.35 10.35 -3.22
CA SER A 100 -0.19 11.04 -2.67
C SER A 100 1.14 10.48 -3.17
N SER A 101 1.17 9.24 -3.65
CA SER A 101 2.40 8.60 -4.13
C SER A 101 2.74 9.01 -5.55
N LYS A 102 4.04 9.11 -5.81
CA LYS A 102 4.58 9.35 -7.16
C LYS A 102 4.27 8.18 -8.08
N TYR A 103 4.52 6.97 -7.58
CA TYR A 103 4.21 5.74 -8.29
C TYR A 103 3.13 4.95 -7.58
N VAL A 104 2.26 4.33 -8.35
CA VAL A 104 1.30 3.34 -7.88
C VAL A 104 1.56 2.04 -8.62
N MET A 105 1.72 0.97 -7.88
CA MET A 105 1.95 -0.37 -8.41
C MET A 105 0.74 -1.27 -8.11
N VAL A 106 0.16 -1.86 -9.14
CA VAL A 106 -1.03 -2.74 -9.08
C VAL A 106 -0.75 -4.05 -9.81
N THR A 107 -1.51 -5.10 -9.52
CA THR A 107 -1.33 -6.40 -10.17
C THR A 107 -2.36 -6.68 -11.26
N ASP A 108 -2.13 -7.76 -12.01
CA ASP A 108 -3.11 -8.36 -12.92
C ASP A 108 -4.25 -9.11 -12.20
N LYS A 109 -4.20 -9.25 -10.88
CA LYS A 109 -5.25 -9.89 -10.08
C LYS A 109 -6.38 -8.92 -9.76
N THR A 110 -7.21 -8.64 -10.75
CA THR A 110 -8.38 -7.75 -10.65
C THR A 110 -9.57 -8.38 -9.91
N GLU A 111 -9.58 -9.70 -9.83
CA GLU A 111 -10.61 -10.53 -9.19
C GLU A 111 -10.42 -10.72 -7.68
N GLU A 112 -9.36 -10.16 -7.09
CA GLU A 112 -9.16 -10.16 -5.65
C GLU A 112 -10.30 -9.43 -4.93
N SER A 113 -10.65 -9.89 -3.73
CA SER A 113 -11.74 -9.28 -2.98
C SER A 113 -11.31 -7.99 -2.28
N GLY A 114 -12.31 -7.18 -1.95
CA GLY A 114 -12.14 -5.95 -1.18
C GLY A 114 -11.36 -4.87 -1.92
N LEU A 115 -10.55 -4.12 -1.15
CA LEU A 115 -9.90 -2.92 -1.68
C LEU A 115 -8.86 -3.26 -2.77
N VAL A 116 -8.13 -4.37 -2.62
CA VAL A 116 -7.03 -4.71 -3.53
C VAL A 116 -7.53 -4.92 -4.95
N GLY A 117 -8.51 -5.79 -5.18
CA GLY A 117 -9.05 -6.01 -6.53
C GLY A 117 -9.77 -4.80 -7.10
N GLY A 118 -10.45 -4.02 -6.26
CA GLY A 118 -11.05 -2.74 -6.67
C GLY A 118 -10.00 -1.77 -7.22
N VAL A 119 -8.92 -1.52 -6.49
CA VAL A 119 -7.82 -0.64 -6.93
C VAL A 119 -7.10 -1.18 -8.14
N ASN A 120 -6.84 -2.50 -8.20
CA ASN A 120 -6.24 -3.12 -9.39
C ASN A 120 -7.12 -2.88 -10.62
N THR A 121 -8.43 -3.10 -10.51
CA THR A 121 -9.38 -2.83 -11.59
C THR A 121 -9.38 -1.36 -11.99
N ALA A 122 -9.39 -0.45 -11.01
CA ALA A 122 -9.41 1.00 -11.24
C ALA A 122 -8.25 1.46 -12.13
N LEU A 123 -7.03 0.96 -11.89
CA LEU A 123 -5.84 1.40 -12.62
C LEU A 123 -5.52 0.54 -13.85
N ARG A 124 -6.01 -0.70 -13.93
CA ARG A 124 -5.75 -1.62 -15.06
C ARG A 124 -6.76 -1.56 -16.19
N THR A 125 -7.86 -0.83 -16.01
CA THR A 125 -8.93 -0.70 -17.01
C THR A 125 -9.16 0.76 -17.38
N ASP A 126 -9.92 1.01 -18.45
CA ASP A 126 -10.25 2.37 -18.90
C ASP A 126 -11.28 3.01 -17.96
N THR A 127 -10.79 3.66 -16.90
CA THR A 127 -11.61 4.30 -15.86
C THR A 127 -11.20 5.76 -15.66
N PRO A 128 -12.05 6.59 -15.03
CA PRO A 128 -11.67 7.93 -14.62
C PRO A 128 -10.39 7.98 -13.77
N ALA A 129 -10.16 6.98 -12.90
CA ALA A 129 -8.93 6.92 -12.10
C ALA A 129 -7.69 6.68 -12.96
N ALA A 130 -7.75 5.75 -13.91
CA ALA A 130 -6.61 5.41 -14.78
C ALA A 130 -6.11 6.61 -15.61
N ALA A 131 -6.98 7.57 -15.93
CA ALA A 131 -6.61 8.77 -16.70
C ALA A 131 -5.58 9.68 -15.98
N HIS A 132 -5.40 9.54 -14.67
CA HIS A 132 -4.42 10.29 -13.88
C HIS A 132 -3.05 9.63 -13.82
N TYR A 133 -2.86 8.50 -14.51
CA TYR A 133 -1.65 7.70 -14.45
C TYR A 133 -1.07 7.37 -15.82
N ALA A 134 0.26 7.37 -15.90
CA ALA A 134 1.00 6.90 -17.07
C ALA A 134 1.73 5.60 -16.74
N TYR A 135 1.63 4.59 -17.61
CA TYR A 135 2.40 3.36 -17.48
C TYR A 135 3.91 3.63 -17.58
N VAL A 136 4.69 3.03 -16.67
CA VAL A 136 6.15 3.20 -16.61
C VAL A 136 6.86 1.90 -16.96
N THR A 137 6.58 0.84 -16.21
CA THR A 137 7.24 -0.47 -16.32
C THR A 137 6.42 -1.55 -15.61
N GLU A 138 6.84 -2.80 -15.72
CA GLU A 138 6.25 -3.93 -15.02
C GLU A 138 7.33 -4.87 -14.46
N PHE A 139 6.97 -5.61 -13.40
CA PHE A 139 7.85 -6.54 -12.70
C PHE A 139 7.16 -7.91 -12.60
N PRO A 140 7.62 -8.91 -13.37
CA PRO A 140 7.18 -10.28 -13.19
C PRO A 140 7.65 -10.82 -11.82
N LEU A 141 6.71 -11.30 -11.01
CA LEU A 141 6.98 -11.93 -9.72
C LEU A 141 7.03 -13.45 -9.84
N ALA A 142 7.64 -14.13 -8.86
CA ALA A 142 7.96 -15.56 -8.96
C ALA A 142 6.73 -16.49 -8.92
N ASN A 143 5.59 -16.00 -8.45
CA ASN A 143 4.31 -16.69 -8.42
C ASN A 143 3.51 -16.56 -9.74
N GLY A 144 4.05 -15.90 -10.76
CA GLY A 144 3.36 -15.65 -12.03
C GLY A 144 2.45 -14.42 -12.02
N VAL A 145 2.43 -13.65 -10.93
CA VAL A 145 1.78 -12.32 -10.88
C VAL A 145 2.70 -11.29 -11.52
N THR A 146 2.13 -10.31 -12.20
CA THR A 146 2.90 -9.17 -12.70
C THR A 146 2.50 -7.91 -11.94
N LEU A 147 3.50 -7.19 -11.41
CA LEU A 147 3.32 -5.91 -10.74
C LEU A 147 3.55 -4.78 -11.75
N TYR A 148 2.51 -4.05 -12.11
CA TYR A 148 2.54 -2.96 -13.08
C TYR A 148 2.71 -1.63 -12.37
N CYS A 149 3.72 -0.86 -12.76
CA CYS A 149 4.03 0.45 -12.20
C CYS A 149 3.48 1.57 -13.08
N TYR A 150 2.77 2.50 -12.44
CA TYR A 150 2.28 3.71 -13.07
C TYR A 150 2.74 4.94 -12.30
N GLU A 151 3.09 5.99 -13.03
CA GLU A 151 3.40 7.31 -12.48
C GLU A 151 2.13 8.16 -12.44
N ARG A 152 1.89 8.86 -11.33
CA ARG A 152 0.81 9.82 -11.24
C ARG A 152 1.18 11.10 -11.99
N ILE A 153 0.41 11.46 -13.01
CA ILE A 153 0.71 12.57 -13.94
C ILE A 153 -0.16 13.82 -13.72
N SER A 154 -1.19 13.73 -12.87
CA SER A 154 -2.07 14.85 -12.54
C SER A 154 -2.66 14.70 -11.13
N PRO A 155 -2.98 15.81 -10.45
CA PRO A 155 -3.68 15.76 -9.15
C PRO A 155 -5.08 15.15 -9.29
N PRO A 156 -5.67 14.60 -8.21
CA PRO A 156 -6.99 14.00 -8.28
C PRO A 156 -8.04 15.07 -8.56
N ASP A 157 -9.05 14.69 -9.33
CA ASP A 157 -10.20 15.54 -9.62
C ASP A 157 -11.50 14.92 -9.09
N ALA A 158 -12.61 15.63 -9.32
CA ALA A 158 -13.93 15.18 -8.89
C ALA A 158 -14.36 13.87 -9.59
N ALA A 159 -13.93 13.62 -10.83
CA ALA A 159 -14.31 12.43 -11.58
C ALA A 159 -13.60 11.18 -11.03
N GLU A 160 -12.30 11.28 -10.71
CA GLU A 160 -11.55 10.21 -10.03
C GLU A 160 -12.13 9.96 -8.62
N ALA A 161 -12.44 11.02 -7.87
CA ALA A 161 -13.00 10.89 -6.53
C ALA A 161 -14.40 10.24 -6.52
N ASP A 162 -15.30 10.68 -7.40
CA ASP A 162 -16.64 10.10 -7.51
C ASP A 162 -16.60 8.64 -7.99
N TYR A 163 -15.63 8.31 -8.84
CA TYR A 163 -15.36 6.93 -9.23
C TYR A 163 -14.97 6.07 -8.02
N PHE A 164 -14.02 6.51 -7.20
CA PHE A 164 -13.62 5.75 -6.00
C PHE A 164 -14.72 5.66 -4.94
N LYS A 165 -15.54 6.70 -4.76
CA LYS A 165 -16.74 6.63 -3.89
C LYS A 165 -17.72 5.59 -4.38
N THR A 166 -17.93 5.50 -5.70
CA THR A 166 -18.81 4.49 -6.31
C THR A 166 -18.22 3.09 -6.15
N LEU A 167 -16.93 2.94 -6.43
CA LEU A 167 -16.21 1.67 -6.35
C LEU A 167 -16.24 1.09 -4.93
N PHE A 168 -16.15 1.95 -3.91
CA PHE A 168 -16.15 1.54 -2.50
C PHE A 168 -17.46 1.84 -1.78
N ALA A 169 -18.58 1.96 -2.50
CA ALA A 169 -19.87 2.34 -1.93
C ALA A 169 -20.35 1.41 -0.78
N GLU A 170 -20.06 0.11 -0.86
CA GLU A 170 -20.41 -0.84 0.21
C GLU A 170 -19.63 -0.60 1.51
N TYR A 171 -18.38 -0.16 1.40
CA TYR A 171 -17.56 0.22 2.55
C TYR A 171 -17.92 1.61 3.06
N ASP A 172 -18.17 2.54 2.15
CA ASP A 172 -18.61 3.90 2.46
C ASP A 172 -19.96 3.92 3.21
N ALA A 173 -20.89 3.04 2.84
CA ALA A 173 -22.16 2.90 3.55
C ALA A 173 -22.00 2.47 5.03
N GLN A 174 -20.89 1.80 5.37
CA GLN A 174 -20.59 1.35 6.73
C GLN A 174 -19.71 2.33 7.50
N TRP A 175 -18.73 2.95 6.83
CA TRP A 175 -17.72 3.83 7.44
C TRP A 175 -17.49 5.12 6.61
N PRO A 176 -18.53 5.96 6.42
CA PRO A 176 -18.47 7.10 5.52
C PRO A 176 -17.36 8.10 5.89
N GLU A 177 -17.02 8.21 7.17
CA GLU A 177 -15.99 9.13 7.67
C GLU A 177 -14.57 8.79 7.19
N ILE A 178 -14.26 7.50 6.98
CA ILE A 178 -12.93 7.05 6.51
C ILE A 178 -12.89 6.73 5.01
N TYR A 179 -14.03 6.78 4.32
CA TYR A 179 -14.15 6.64 2.86
C TYR A 179 -14.49 7.97 2.18
N SER A 180 -15.76 8.27 1.93
CA SER A 180 -16.17 9.52 1.25
C SER A 180 -15.70 10.76 2.00
N GLY A 181 -15.80 10.76 3.33
CA GLY A 181 -15.30 11.84 4.17
C GLY A 181 -13.79 12.07 4.01
N ARG A 182 -13.00 11.00 3.94
CA ARG A 182 -11.55 11.08 3.70
C ARG A 182 -11.24 11.56 2.28
N ILE A 183 -11.97 11.06 1.28
CA ILE A 183 -11.85 11.51 -0.11
C ILE A 183 -12.11 13.01 -0.22
N ASP A 184 -13.19 13.50 0.40
CA ASP A 184 -13.58 14.91 0.37
C ASP A 184 -12.59 15.78 1.15
N ALA A 185 -12.08 15.29 2.28
CA ALA A 185 -11.02 15.96 3.03
C ALA A 185 -9.75 16.12 2.19
N TYR A 186 -9.34 15.07 1.46
CA TYR A 186 -8.16 15.14 0.58
C TYR A 186 -8.37 16.18 -0.54
N LEU A 187 -9.51 16.15 -1.24
CA LEU A 187 -9.81 17.09 -2.32
C LEU A 187 -9.92 18.55 -1.86
N SER A 188 -10.38 18.79 -0.63
CA SER A 188 -10.45 20.13 -0.05
C SER A 188 -9.12 20.62 0.51
N GLY A 189 -8.06 19.80 0.47
CA GLY A 189 -6.74 20.11 1.05
C GLY A 189 -6.71 20.00 2.58
N ALA A 190 -7.79 19.52 3.21
CA ALA A 190 -7.88 19.31 4.66
C ALA A 190 -7.37 17.93 5.10
N GLY A 191 -7.07 17.03 4.15
CA GLY A 191 -6.59 15.66 4.38
C GLY A 191 -5.15 15.40 3.90
N ALA A 192 -4.39 16.44 3.56
CA ALA A 192 -2.97 16.36 3.25
C ALA A 192 -2.13 16.71 4.50
N GLU A 193 -2.21 15.86 5.53
CA GLU A 193 -1.28 15.85 6.67
C GLU A 193 -0.63 14.47 6.80
#